data_AF-A0A835UFA8-F1
#
_entry.id   AF-A0A835UFA8-F1
#
_cell.length_a   1.000
_cell.length_b   1.000
_cell.length_c   1.000
_cell.angle_alpha   90.00
_cell.angle_beta   90.00
_cell.angle_gamma   90.00
#
_symmetry.space_group_name_H-M   'P 1'
#
loop_
_entity.id
_entity.type
_entity.pdbx_description
1 polymer ?
#
loop_
_entity_poly.entity_id
_entity_poly.type
_entity_poly.pdbx_seq_one_letter_code
_entity_poly.pdbx_strand_id
1 'polypeptide(L)'
;MVAMFFTSGDVLNRALACVISLGIEEGNSCGGNDRSPMEKEVLTLERLLKREGKYAVTELNKLEDSIQEQWIRKKHENLRIKHTIGDKSRDFVSPPKVSLDGCRKDMNASIGRICEFTGTKIIFWDLREPFIYNLYKPSVLESRLEHLMESFDLVLNELCDIILEPLRDRIVTGLLQASIDGLVRVLLDGGPSRIFLPADAKLLEDDLEVLKEFFISGGDGLPRGTVENLVARARPIIHLISLETRVLIDDLREVAQGGRSRYGVDSKTLLRVLCHRSDSEASHFLKKQFKIPKTAA
;
A
#
# COMPACT_ATOMS: atom_id res chain seq x y z
N MET A 1 22.30 -16.71 7.33
CA MET A 1 22.08 -16.53 8.80
C MET A 1 22.13 -15.07 9.28
N VAL A 2 22.71 -14.12 8.52
CA VAL A 2 22.79 -12.70 8.93
C VAL A 2 21.46 -11.95 8.79
N ALA A 3 20.60 -12.34 7.83
CA ALA A 3 19.29 -11.72 7.61
C ALA A 3 18.31 -11.80 8.81
N MET A 4 18.53 -12.71 9.78
CA MET A 4 17.68 -12.83 10.97
C MET A 4 17.80 -11.66 11.96
N PHE A 5 18.87 -10.86 11.91
CA PHE A 5 19.11 -9.80 12.90
C PHE A 5 18.61 -8.41 12.48
N PHE A 6 18.15 -8.22 11.24
CA PHE A 6 17.93 -6.89 10.66
C PHE A 6 16.52 -6.61 10.14
N THR A 7 15.52 -7.42 10.50
CA THR A 7 14.13 -7.16 10.14
C THR A 7 13.60 -5.93 10.87
N SER A 8 13.34 -4.82 10.17
CA SER A 8 12.71 -3.64 10.78
C SER A 8 11.20 -3.81 10.85
N GLY A 9 10.63 -3.53 12.02
CA GLY A 9 9.21 -3.63 12.32
C GLY A 9 8.32 -2.58 11.64
N ASP A 10 8.80 -1.74 10.74
CA ASP A 10 8.05 -0.53 10.31
C ASP A 10 6.80 -0.84 9.47
N VAL A 11 6.82 -1.86 8.61
CA VAL A 11 5.65 -2.23 7.78
C VAL A 11 4.64 -3.06 8.58
N LEU A 12 5.11 -3.96 9.44
CA LEU A 12 4.24 -4.71 10.35
C LEU A 12 3.65 -3.78 11.41
N ASN A 13 4.40 -2.80 11.90
CA ASN A 13 3.90 -1.76 12.81
C ASN A 13 2.94 -0.81 12.09
N ARG A 14 3.09 -0.52 10.79
CA ARG A 14 2.08 0.21 10.02
C ARG A 14 0.80 -0.61 9.84
N ALA A 15 0.91 -1.90 9.50
CA ALA A 15 -0.23 -2.79 9.38
C ALA A 15 -0.94 -2.99 10.74
N LEU A 16 -0.19 -3.28 11.81
CA LEU A 16 -0.68 -3.38 13.19
C LEU A 16 -1.23 -2.04 13.69
N ALA A 17 -0.53 -0.92 13.48
CA ALA A 17 -1.04 0.39 13.89
C ALA A 17 -2.30 0.78 13.10
N CYS A 18 -2.45 0.33 11.85
CA CYS A 18 -3.66 0.53 11.06
C CYS A 18 -4.82 -0.33 11.59
N VAL A 19 -4.57 -1.60 11.89
CA VAL A 19 -5.53 -2.52 12.53
C VAL A 19 -5.97 -1.99 13.90
N ILE A 20 -5.02 -1.50 14.71
CA ILE A 20 -5.26 -0.91 16.04
C ILE A 20 -6.01 0.43 15.92
N SER A 21 -5.66 1.28 14.93
CA SER A 21 -6.31 2.59 14.72
C SER A 21 -7.76 2.49 14.24
N LEU A 22 -8.17 1.34 13.70
CA LEU A 22 -9.54 1.07 13.25
C LEU A 22 -10.39 0.35 14.31
N GLY A 23 -9.87 0.15 15.53
CA GLY A 23 -10.65 -0.39 16.65
C GLY A 23 -11.11 -1.84 16.45
N ILE A 24 -10.35 -2.66 15.73
CA ILE A 24 -10.59 -4.10 15.64
C ILE A 24 -10.07 -4.72 16.93
N GLU A 25 -10.90 -4.73 17.99
CA GLU A 25 -10.63 -5.54 19.17
C GLU A 25 -10.69 -7.03 18.77
N GLU A 26 -9.67 -7.80 19.14
CA GLU A 26 -9.71 -9.26 19.08
C GLU A 26 -10.83 -9.77 20.01
N GLY A 27 -12.03 -9.90 19.44
CA GLY A 27 -13.19 -10.43 20.13
C GLY A 27 -13.02 -11.91 20.42
N ASN A 28 -12.51 -12.24 21.59
CA ASN A 28 -12.59 -13.57 22.16
C ASN A 28 -14.03 -13.84 22.59
N SER A 29 -14.82 -14.56 21.78
CA SER A 29 -16.12 -15.07 22.21
C SER A 29 -16.49 -16.36 21.48
N CYS A 30 -16.66 -17.41 22.28
CA CYS A 30 -17.17 -18.72 21.92
C CYS A 30 -18.62 -18.64 21.44
N GLY A 31 -18.95 -19.43 20.40
CA GLY A 31 -20.34 -19.82 20.12
C GLY A 31 -20.76 -19.81 18.65
N GLY A 32 -20.62 -20.99 18.02
CA GLY A 32 -21.56 -21.54 17.02
C GLY A 32 -22.05 -20.67 15.87
N ASN A 33 -21.30 -20.64 14.77
CA ASN A 33 -21.76 -21.05 13.43
C ASN A 33 -20.50 -21.13 12.55
N ASP A 34 -20.20 -22.31 12.02
CA ASP A 34 -18.96 -22.59 11.29
C ASP A 34 -18.97 -21.87 9.93
N ARG A 35 -18.38 -20.68 9.94
CA ARG A 35 -17.76 -20.04 8.79
C ARG A 35 -16.32 -19.77 9.14
N SER A 36 -15.43 -20.01 8.19
CA SER A 36 -13.99 -19.89 8.42
C SER A 36 -13.65 -18.46 8.90
N PRO A 37 -12.59 -18.26 9.69
CA PRO A 37 -12.14 -16.93 10.11
C PRO A 37 -11.96 -15.97 8.92
N MET A 38 -11.55 -16.48 7.75
CA MET A 38 -11.45 -15.72 6.49
C MET A 38 -12.79 -15.18 5.99
N GLU A 39 -13.86 -15.99 6.01
CA GLU A 39 -15.19 -15.53 5.58
C GLU A 39 -15.73 -14.42 6.49
N LYS A 40 -15.42 -14.46 7.79
CA LYS A 40 -15.86 -13.43 8.76
C LYS A 40 -15.19 -12.08 8.51
N GLU A 41 -13.91 -12.07 8.11
CA GLU A 41 -13.18 -10.84 7.81
C GLU A 41 -13.52 -10.27 6.43
N VAL A 42 -13.71 -11.12 5.41
CA VAL A 42 -14.23 -10.72 4.08
C VAL A 42 -15.60 -10.06 4.23
N LEU A 43 -16.50 -10.66 5.02
CA LEU A 43 -17.80 -10.09 5.37
C LEU A 43 -17.69 -8.72 6.08
N THR A 44 -16.58 -8.43 6.76
CA THR A 44 -16.37 -7.16 7.47
C THR A 44 -15.93 -6.06 6.52
N LEU A 45 -15.06 -6.38 5.55
CA LEU A 45 -14.66 -5.51 4.45
C LEU A 45 -15.79 -5.23 3.47
N GLU A 46 -16.53 -6.27 3.07
CA GLU A 46 -17.75 -6.11 2.27
C GLU A 46 -18.75 -5.20 2.98
N ARG A 47 -18.98 -5.39 4.29
CA ARG A 47 -19.85 -4.51 5.07
C ARG A 47 -19.31 -3.09 5.14
N LEU A 48 -18.01 -2.87 5.35
CA LEU A 48 -17.43 -1.52 5.42
C LEU A 48 -17.49 -0.79 4.08
N LEU A 49 -17.09 -1.42 2.97
CA LEU A 49 -17.12 -0.82 1.64
C LEU A 49 -18.56 -0.59 1.15
N LYS A 50 -19.44 -1.58 1.34
CA LYS A 50 -20.84 -1.54 0.86
C LYS A 50 -21.75 -0.69 1.73
N ARG A 51 -21.54 -0.65 3.05
CA ARG A 51 -22.39 0.08 4.00
C ARG A 51 -21.85 1.48 4.27
N GLU A 52 -20.59 1.63 4.63
CA GLU A 52 -20.03 2.94 5.01
C GLU A 52 -19.58 3.75 3.79
N GLY A 53 -18.91 3.12 2.81
CA GLY A 53 -18.45 3.80 1.59
C GLY A 53 -19.59 4.33 0.70
N LYS A 54 -20.59 3.48 0.44
CA LYS A 54 -21.78 3.84 -0.36
C LYS A 54 -22.65 4.90 0.34
N TYR A 55 -22.90 4.71 1.62
CA TYR A 55 -23.74 5.63 2.40
C TYR A 55 -23.05 6.99 2.55
N ALA A 56 -21.77 7.02 2.91
CA ALA A 56 -21.05 8.28 3.14
C ALA A 56 -20.95 9.14 1.86
N VAL A 57 -20.58 8.55 0.71
CA VAL A 57 -20.45 9.32 -0.54
C VAL A 57 -21.82 9.75 -1.09
N THR A 58 -22.80 8.86 -1.08
CA THR A 58 -24.11 9.13 -1.71
C THR A 58 -24.98 10.04 -0.85
N GLU A 59 -25.01 9.83 0.47
CA GLU A 59 -25.86 10.62 1.37
C GLU A 59 -25.29 12.02 1.64
N LEU A 60 -23.96 12.23 1.57
CA LEU A 60 -23.41 13.58 1.65
C LEU A 60 -23.72 14.43 0.42
N ASN A 61 -23.63 13.85 -0.78
CA ASN A 61 -24.03 14.56 -1.99
C ASN A 61 -25.51 14.92 -1.95
N LYS A 62 -26.38 13.97 -1.55
CA LYS A 62 -27.81 14.24 -1.37
C LYS A 62 -28.11 15.25 -0.27
N LEU A 63 -27.38 15.21 0.85
CA LEU A 63 -27.54 16.17 1.94
C LEU A 63 -27.12 17.56 1.50
N GLU A 64 -26.02 17.68 0.77
CA GLU A 64 -25.57 18.94 0.19
C GLU A 64 -26.58 19.50 -0.81
N ASP A 65 -27.06 18.68 -1.74
CA ASP A 65 -28.08 19.06 -2.70
C ASP A 65 -29.37 19.50 -1.99
N SER A 66 -29.80 18.76 -0.97
CA SER A 66 -30.98 19.08 -0.17
C SER A 66 -30.82 20.37 0.63
N ILE A 67 -29.64 20.63 1.20
CA ILE A 67 -29.36 21.89 1.90
C ILE A 67 -29.37 23.02 0.87
N GLN A 68 -28.64 22.89 -0.24
CA GLN A 68 -28.56 23.88 -1.31
C GLN A 68 -29.96 24.25 -1.83
N GLU A 69 -30.81 23.26 -2.09
CA GLU A 69 -32.20 23.45 -2.51
C GLU A 69 -33.04 24.18 -1.47
N GLN A 70 -32.97 23.78 -0.20
CA GLN A 70 -33.74 24.44 0.86
C GLN A 70 -33.36 25.91 1.04
N TRP A 71 -32.07 26.25 0.88
CA TRP A 71 -31.60 27.62 0.95
C TRP A 71 -32.01 28.45 -0.28
N ILE A 72 -32.02 27.87 -1.48
CA ILE A 72 -32.56 28.52 -2.68
C ILE A 72 -34.06 28.78 -2.51
N ARG A 73 -34.84 27.81 -2.01
CA ARG A 73 -36.27 27.97 -1.74
C ARG A 73 -36.54 29.06 -0.71
N LYS A 74 -35.81 29.07 0.41
CA LYS A 74 -35.92 30.09 1.47
C LYS A 74 -35.51 31.49 0.98
N LYS A 75 -34.60 31.59 0.01
CA LYS A 75 -34.25 32.84 -0.68
C LYS A 75 -35.41 33.36 -1.54
N HIS A 76 -36.06 32.49 -2.33
CA HIS A 76 -37.22 32.88 -3.15
C HIS A 76 -38.41 33.32 -2.28
N GLU A 77 -38.61 32.67 -1.14
CA GLU A 77 -39.67 33.01 -0.18
C GLU A 77 -39.41 34.38 0.49
N ASN A 78 -38.18 34.65 0.93
CA ASN A 78 -37.79 35.95 1.49
C ASN A 78 -37.84 37.09 0.46
N LEU A 79 -37.49 36.84 -0.81
CA LEU A 79 -37.64 37.81 -1.90
C LEU A 79 -39.12 38.11 -2.19
N ARG A 80 -39.98 37.08 -2.13
CA ARG A 80 -41.43 37.22 -2.33
C ARG A 80 -42.09 38.01 -1.20
N ILE A 81 -41.67 37.79 0.05
CA ILE A 81 -42.13 38.57 1.22
C ILE A 81 -41.68 40.04 1.12
N LYS A 82 -40.44 40.30 0.70
CA LYS A 82 -39.93 41.67 0.46
C LYS A 82 -40.63 42.41 -0.69
N HIS A 83 -41.07 41.70 -1.74
CA HIS A 83 -41.85 42.33 -2.81
C HIS A 83 -43.27 42.72 -2.38
N THR A 84 -43.74 42.14 -1.28
CA THR A 84 -45.08 42.40 -0.70
C THR A 84 -45.04 43.52 0.35
N ILE A 85 -43.89 43.73 0.99
CA ILE A 85 -43.65 44.81 1.96
C ILE A 85 -42.55 45.71 1.39
N GLY A 86 -42.96 46.72 0.61
CA GLY A 86 -42.03 47.63 -0.05
C GLY A 86 -41.16 48.37 0.97
N ASP A 87 -39.91 47.96 1.12
CA ASP A 87 -38.94 48.69 1.92
C ASP A 87 -37.57 48.76 1.24
N LYS A 88 -37.09 49.99 1.09
CA LYS A 88 -35.79 50.35 0.50
C LYS A 88 -34.80 50.49 1.63
N SER A 89 -33.99 49.46 1.92
CA SER A 89 -32.71 49.69 2.61
C SER A 89 -31.67 48.60 2.38
N ARG A 90 -30.44 49.03 2.64
CA ARG A 90 -29.13 48.65 2.09
C ARG A 90 -28.53 47.33 2.62
N ASP A 91 -27.46 46.96 1.92
CA ASP A 91 -26.38 46.03 2.24
C ASP A 91 -26.69 44.53 2.15
N PHE A 92 -26.43 44.02 0.95
CA PHE A 92 -26.35 42.60 0.61
C PHE A 92 -25.03 42.03 1.17
N VAL A 93 -25.01 41.65 2.45
CA VAL A 93 -23.99 40.71 2.92
C VAL A 93 -24.33 39.36 2.31
N SER A 94 -23.51 38.92 1.34
CA SER A 94 -23.55 37.55 0.82
C SER A 94 -23.55 36.58 2.01
N PRO A 95 -24.47 35.60 2.09
CA PRO A 95 -24.43 34.64 3.17
C PRO A 95 -23.07 33.91 3.15
N PRO A 96 -22.47 33.61 4.30
CA PRO A 96 -21.25 32.81 4.32
C PRO A 96 -21.57 31.48 3.64
N LYS A 97 -20.87 31.18 2.54
CA LYS A 97 -20.82 29.81 2.00
C LYS A 97 -20.43 28.93 3.18
N VAL A 98 -21.33 28.07 3.66
CA VAL A 98 -20.96 27.03 4.62
C VAL A 98 -20.01 26.11 3.86
N SER A 99 -18.71 26.33 4.02
CA SER A 99 -17.67 25.55 3.36
C SER A 99 -17.60 24.19 4.06
N LEU A 100 -18.34 23.21 3.53
CA LEU A 100 -18.23 21.80 3.92
C LEU A 100 -16.94 21.15 3.39
N ASP A 101 -16.01 21.96 2.89
CA ASP A 101 -14.78 21.49 2.24
C ASP A 101 -13.87 20.75 3.23
N GLY A 102 -13.91 21.12 4.51
CA GLY A 102 -13.24 20.38 5.58
C GLY A 102 -13.78 18.95 5.73
N CYS A 103 -15.10 18.80 5.86
CA CYS A 103 -15.74 17.49 6.00
C CYS A 103 -15.53 16.60 4.76
N ARG A 104 -15.61 17.19 3.55
CA ARG A 104 -15.27 16.50 2.30
C ARG A 104 -13.84 16.01 2.26
N LYS A 105 -12.90 16.84 2.74
CA LYS A 105 -11.48 16.48 2.77
C LYS A 105 -11.26 15.31 3.73
N ASP A 106 -11.84 15.36 4.92
CA ASP A 106 -11.69 14.31 5.93
C ASP A 106 -12.33 12.99 5.48
N MET A 107 -13.49 13.04 4.84
CA MET A 107 -14.13 11.86 4.28
C MET A 107 -13.31 11.27 3.14
N ASN A 108 -12.82 12.09 2.20
CA ASN A 108 -11.97 11.61 1.11
C ASN A 108 -10.66 10.99 1.63
N ALA A 109 -10.08 11.57 2.69
CA ALA A 109 -8.92 10.99 3.36
C ALA A 109 -9.26 9.64 4.01
N SER A 110 -10.43 9.51 4.64
CA SER A 110 -10.90 8.26 5.26
C SER A 110 -11.14 7.18 4.21
N ILE A 111 -11.77 7.51 3.09
CA ILE A 111 -11.93 6.63 1.93
C ILE A 111 -10.55 6.18 1.41
N GLY A 112 -9.61 7.12 1.27
CA GLY A 112 -8.24 6.81 0.86
C GLY A 112 -7.56 5.79 1.79
N ARG A 113 -7.70 5.95 3.11
CA ARG A 113 -7.18 5.01 4.11
C ARG A 113 -7.80 3.62 4.00
N ILE A 114 -9.12 3.52 3.77
CA ILE A 114 -9.79 2.23 3.58
C ILE A 114 -9.28 1.53 2.31
N CYS A 115 -9.06 2.28 1.23
CA CYS A 115 -8.51 1.74 -0.02
C CYS A 115 -7.08 1.21 0.19
N GLU A 116 -6.22 1.97 0.86
CA GLU A 116 -4.85 1.56 1.22
C GLU A 116 -4.84 0.34 2.15
N PHE A 117 -5.71 0.33 3.16
CA PHE A 117 -5.86 -0.79 4.08
C PHE A 117 -6.30 -2.07 3.35
N THR A 118 -7.26 -1.95 2.42
CA THR A 118 -7.75 -3.10 1.64
C THR A 118 -6.60 -3.76 0.87
N GLY A 119 -5.81 -2.97 0.14
CA GLY A 119 -4.61 -3.50 -0.54
C GLY A 119 -3.60 -4.13 0.43
N THR A 120 -3.37 -3.49 1.58
CA THR A 120 -2.45 -4.00 2.61
C THR A 120 -2.91 -5.34 3.18
N LYS A 121 -4.18 -5.49 3.54
CA LYS A 121 -4.74 -6.76 4.02
C LYS A 121 -4.58 -7.84 2.95
N ILE A 122 -4.97 -7.55 1.70
CA ILE A 122 -4.87 -8.52 0.61
C ILE A 122 -3.44 -9.05 0.47
N ILE A 123 -2.44 -8.17 0.40
CA ILE A 123 -1.05 -8.60 0.17
C ILE A 123 -0.43 -9.27 1.40
N PHE A 124 -0.60 -8.69 2.59
CA PHE A 124 0.12 -9.13 3.78
C PHE A 124 -0.63 -10.19 4.60
N TRP A 125 -1.92 -10.39 4.33
CA TRP A 125 -2.76 -11.37 5.01
C TRP A 125 -3.29 -12.43 4.05
N ASP A 126 -4.08 -12.04 3.04
CA ASP A 126 -4.79 -13.00 2.18
C ASP A 126 -3.81 -13.72 1.24
N LEU A 127 -2.89 -13.00 0.61
CA LEU A 127 -1.83 -13.52 -0.26
C LEU A 127 -0.50 -13.72 0.48
N ARG A 128 -0.52 -13.78 1.81
CA ARG A 128 0.70 -13.88 2.64
C ARG A 128 1.54 -15.11 2.30
N GLU A 129 0.89 -16.24 2.05
CA GLU A 129 1.58 -17.49 1.75
C GLU A 129 2.30 -17.41 0.39
N PRO A 130 1.60 -17.20 -0.74
CA PRO A 130 2.26 -17.18 -2.04
C PRO A 130 3.16 -15.95 -2.23
N PHE A 131 2.74 -14.77 -1.74
CA PHE A 131 3.48 -13.52 -1.93
C PHE A 131 4.58 -13.35 -0.86
N ILE A 132 4.24 -13.29 0.42
CA ILE A 132 5.21 -12.89 1.46
C ILE A 132 6.13 -14.04 1.87
N TYR A 133 5.66 -15.28 1.89
CA TYR A 133 6.45 -16.42 2.37
C TYR A 133 7.18 -17.18 1.26
N ASN A 134 6.60 -17.29 0.07
CA ASN A 134 7.13 -18.16 -0.98
C ASN A 134 7.73 -17.45 -2.20
N LEU A 135 7.36 -16.19 -2.47
CA LEU A 135 7.96 -15.45 -3.59
C LEU A 135 9.50 -15.45 -3.49
N TYR A 136 10.17 -15.88 -4.55
CA TYR A 136 11.62 -16.04 -4.69
C TYR A 136 12.27 -17.02 -3.69
N LYS A 137 11.51 -17.98 -3.16
CA LYS A 137 12.01 -19.03 -2.27
C LYS A 137 11.71 -20.42 -2.88
N PRO A 138 12.73 -21.24 -3.16
CA PRO A 138 14.11 -21.12 -2.67
C PRO A 138 15.04 -20.27 -3.55
N SER A 139 14.61 -19.91 -4.77
CA SER A 139 15.36 -19.05 -5.69
C SER A 139 14.42 -18.17 -6.53
N VAL A 140 14.96 -17.13 -7.17
CA VAL A 140 14.19 -16.28 -8.08
C VAL A 140 13.66 -17.11 -9.27
N LEU A 141 14.50 -17.94 -9.87
CA LEU A 141 14.14 -18.79 -11.02
C LEU A 141 12.97 -19.74 -10.76
N GLU A 142 12.92 -20.35 -9.58
CA GLU A 142 11.93 -21.40 -9.26
C GLU A 142 10.61 -20.84 -8.71
N SER A 143 10.59 -19.60 -8.24
CA SER A 143 9.43 -19.02 -7.55
C SER A 143 9.22 -17.59 -7.99
N ARG A 144 9.01 -17.43 -9.30
CA ARG A 144 8.80 -16.16 -10.00
C ARG A 144 7.51 -15.47 -9.58
N LEU A 145 7.49 -14.14 -9.66
CA LEU A 145 6.33 -13.31 -9.38
C LEU A 145 5.17 -13.57 -10.34
N GLU A 146 5.47 -13.96 -11.57
CA GLU A 146 4.48 -14.28 -12.62
C GLU A 146 3.42 -15.28 -12.15
N HIS A 147 3.76 -16.23 -11.28
CA HIS A 147 2.80 -17.20 -10.72
C HIS A 147 1.74 -16.55 -9.81
N LEU A 148 1.94 -15.31 -9.38
CA LEU A 148 0.97 -14.56 -8.59
C LEU A 148 -0.10 -13.89 -9.45
N MET A 149 0.08 -13.80 -10.78
CA MET A 149 -0.88 -13.09 -11.64
C MET A 149 -2.28 -13.70 -11.57
N GLU A 150 -2.39 -15.03 -11.55
CA GLU A 150 -3.67 -15.71 -11.35
C GLU A 150 -4.31 -15.37 -9.99
N SER A 151 -3.50 -15.26 -8.93
CA SER A 151 -4.00 -14.86 -7.61
C SER A 151 -4.48 -13.42 -7.59
N PHE A 152 -3.78 -12.53 -8.29
CA PHE A 152 -4.20 -11.14 -8.46
C PHE A 152 -5.49 -11.00 -9.26
N ASP A 153 -5.64 -11.76 -10.35
CA ASP A 153 -6.86 -11.77 -11.16
C ASP A 153 -8.07 -12.22 -10.33
N LEU A 154 -7.94 -13.28 -9.55
CA LEU A 154 -9.00 -13.74 -8.65
C LEU A 154 -9.42 -12.65 -7.65
N VAL A 155 -8.43 -12.02 -7.00
CA VAL A 155 -8.66 -10.92 -6.07
C VAL A 155 -9.36 -9.73 -6.75
N LEU A 156 -8.89 -9.31 -7.93
CA LEU A 156 -9.47 -8.18 -8.65
C LEU A 156 -10.90 -8.47 -9.10
N ASN A 157 -11.20 -9.71 -9.52
CA ASN A 157 -12.56 -10.11 -9.88
C ASN A 157 -13.51 -10.06 -8.67
N GLU A 158 -13.09 -10.58 -7.51
CA GLU A 158 -13.87 -10.47 -6.27
C GLU A 158 -14.09 -9.02 -5.85
N LEU A 159 -13.06 -8.18 -6.00
CA LEU A 159 -13.14 -6.76 -5.73
C LEU A 159 -14.12 -6.05 -6.68
N CYS A 160 -14.15 -6.40 -7.97
CA CYS A 160 -15.08 -5.82 -8.94
C CYS A 160 -16.55 -6.03 -8.56
N ASP A 161 -16.91 -7.14 -7.91
CA ASP A 161 -18.29 -7.42 -7.48
C ASP A 161 -18.77 -6.52 -6.32
N ILE A 162 -17.83 -5.95 -5.56
CA ILE A 162 -18.14 -5.20 -4.33
C ILE A 162 -17.79 -3.71 -4.41
N ILE A 163 -16.89 -3.32 -5.32
CA ILE A 163 -16.40 -1.95 -5.46
C ILE A 163 -17.40 -1.07 -6.21
N LEU A 164 -17.50 0.19 -5.78
CA LEU A 164 -18.19 1.23 -6.54
C LEU A 164 -17.23 1.83 -7.58
N GLU A 165 -17.73 2.05 -8.80
CA GLU A 165 -16.93 2.60 -9.91
C GLU A 165 -16.04 3.82 -9.53
N PRO A 166 -16.52 4.83 -8.76
CA PRO A 166 -15.69 5.98 -8.39
C PRO A 166 -14.51 5.66 -7.44
N LEU A 167 -14.50 4.48 -6.83
CA LEU A 167 -13.47 4.01 -5.90
C LEU A 167 -12.51 3.01 -6.53
N ARG A 168 -12.82 2.49 -7.72
CA ARG A 168 -12.05 1.46 -8.42
C ARG A 168 -10.57 1.81 -8.49
N ASP A 169 -10.23 2.95 -9.09
CA ASP A 169 -8.83 3.38 -9.23
C ASP A 169 -8.14 3.55 -7.87
N ARG A 170 -8.84 4.03 -6.85
CA ARG A 170 -8.27 4.22 -5.51
C ARG A 170 -7.92 2.89 -4.85
N ILE A 171 -8.82 1.91 -4.94
CA ILE A 171 -8.61 0.58 -4.35
C ILE A 171 -7.52 -0.19 -5.11
N VAL A 172 -7.58 -0.17 -6.45
CA VAL A 172 -6.55 -0.84 -7.27
C VAL A 172 -5.19 -0.17 -7.10
N THR A 173 -5.13 1.16 -6.97
CA THR A 173 -3.89 1.88 -6.62
C THR A 173 -3.38 1.47 -5.24
N GLY A 174 -4.26 1.34 -4.25
CA GLY A 174 -3.91 0.83 -2.91
C GLY A 174 -3.35 -0.58 -2.95
N LEU A 175 -3.93 -1.45 -3.78
CA LEU A 175 -3.44 -2.82 -4.01
C LEU A 175 -2.06 -2.83 -4.67
N LEU A 176 -1.84 -2.05 -5.72
CA LEU A 176 -0.53 -1.91 -6.35
C LEU A 176 0.51 -1.37 -5.36
N GLN A 177 0.16 -0.34 -4.58
CA GLN A 177 1.05 0.23 -3.57
C GLN A 177 1.48 -0.83 -2.55
N ALA A 178 0.52 -1.60 -2.03
CA ALA A 178 0.79 -2.71 -1.11
C ALA A 178 1.61 -3.83 -1.77
N SER A 179 1.39 -4.10 -3.06
CA SER A 179 2.14 -5.11 -3.82
C SER A 179 3.61 -4.73 -3.95
N ILE A 180 3.89 -3.46 -4.25
CA ILE A 180 5.27 -2.94 -4.28
C ILE A 180 5.89 -2.95 -2.88
N ASP A 181 5.16 -2.54 -1.85
CA ASP A 181 5.66 -2.57 -0.47
C ASP A 181 5.94 -4.03 -0.02
N GLY A 182 5.11 -4.98 -0.45
CA GLY A 182 5.31 -6.43 -0.26
C GLY A 182 6.54 -6.95 -0.99
N LEU A 183 6.74 -6.57 -2.25
CA LEU A 183 7.93 -6.93 -3.03
C LEU A 183 9.21 -6.38 -2.40
N VAL A 184 9.22 -5.10 -2.00
CA VAL A 184 10.34 -4.49 -1.29
C VAL A 184 10.66 -5.25 0.00
N ARG A 185 9.64 -5.65 0.76
CA ARG A 185 9.81 -6.48 1.95
C ARG A 185 10.41 -7.85 1.61
N VAL A 186 9.96 -8.51 0.54
CA VAL A 186 10.52 -9.79 0.10
C VAL A 186 12.01 -9.65 -0.27
N LEU A 187 12.39 -8.56 -0.92
CA LEU A 187 13.77 -8.31 -1.38
C LEU A 187 14.74 -7.89 -0.27
N LEU A 188 14.27 -7.14 0.73
CA LEU A 188 15.13 -6.57 1.78
C LEU A 188 15.02 -7.28 3.14
N ASP A 189 13.83 -7.79 3.45
CA ASP A 189 13.44 -8.30 4.76
C ASP A 189 12.80 -9.71 4.66
N GLY A 190 13.09 -10.42 3.56
CA GLY A 190 12.49 -11.72 3.23
C GLY A 190 13.06 -12.92 4.00
N GLY A 191 13.99 -12.69 4.93
CA GLY A 191 14.61 -13.71 5.76
C GLY A 191 15.73 -14.51 5.06
N PRO A 192 16.44 -15.37 5.81
CA PRO A 192 17.69 -16.00 5.36
C PRO A 192 17.51 -17.10 4.30
N SER A 193 16.26 -17.51 4.01
CA SER A 193 15.96 -18.53 3.00
C SER A 193 15.89 -17.96 1.58
N ARG A 194 16.07 -16.65 1.43
CA ARG A 194 16.14 -15.96 0.14
C ARG A 194 17.57 -15.46 -0.08
N ILE A 195 18.16 -15.90 -1.18
CA ILE A 195 19.49 -15.51 -1.60
C ILE A 195 19.35 -14.88 -2.97
N PHE A 196 19.98 -13.72 -3.17
CA PHE A 196 19.96 -13.02 -4.45
C PHE A 196 21.36 -12.90 -5.03
N LEU A 197 21.52 -13.37 -6.26
CA LEU A 197 22.72 -13.25 -7.06
C LEU A 197 22.62 -12.02 -7.99
N PRO A 198 23.75 -11.43 -8.40
CA PRO A 198 23.74 -10.34 -9.39
C PRO A 198 23.00 -10.71 -10.69
N ALA A 199 23.08 -11.98 -11.11
CA ALA A 199 22.39 -12.49 -12.28
C ALA A 199 20.86 -12.50 -12.16
N ASP A 200 20.31 -12.54 -10.94
CA ASP A 200 18.87 -12.57 -10.71
C ASP A 200 18.21 -11.21 -11.02
N ALA A 201 18.98 -10.12 -11.03
CA ALA A 201 18.46 -8.77 -11.22
C ALA A 201 17.66 -8.62 -12.52
N LYS A 202 18.05 -9.32 -13.59
CA LYS A 202 17.29 -9.30 -14.85
C LYS A 202 15.91 -9.93 -14.67
N LEU A 203 15.83 -11.08 -14.01
CA LEU A 203 14.56 -11.78 -13.77
C LEU A 203 13.64 -10.99 -12.84
N LEU A 204 14.23 -10.30 -11.85
CA LEU A 204 13.49 -9.41 -10.96
C LEU A 204 12.92 -8.19 -11.69
N GLU A 205 13.66 -7.61 -12.63
CA GLU A 205 13.16 -6.51 -13.47
C GLU A 205 12.08 -7.00 -14.44
N ASP A 206 12.27 -8.18 -15.06
CA ASP A 206 11.25 -8.80 -15.92
C ASP A 206 9.95 -9.05 -15.11
N ASP A 207 10.05 -9.56 -13.88
CA ASP A 207 8.91 -9.76 -12.97
C ASP A 207 8.24 -8.43 -12.57
N LEU A 208 9.03 -7.39 -12.32
CA LEU A 208 8.51 -6.06 -12.01
C LEU A 208 7.76 -5.45 -13.21
N GLU A 209 8.23 -5.71 -14.43
CA GLU A 209 7.58 -5.29 -15.66
C GLU A 209 6.26 -6.03 -15.90
N VAL A 210 6.21 -7.34 -15.62
CA VAL A 210 4.96 -8.12 -15.64
C VAL A 210 3.93 -7.53 -14.67
N LEU A 211 4.33 -7.25 -13.43
CA LEU A 211 3.45 -6.61 -12.44
C LEU A 211 2.96 -5.23 -12.94
N LYS A 212 3.85 -4.44 -13.55
CA LYS A 212 3.53 -3.12 -14.08
C LYS A 212 2.47 -3.22 -15.18
N GLU A 213 2.69 -4.05 -16.20
CA GLU A 213 1.76 -4.19 -17.32
C GLU A 213 0.44 -4.85 -16.88
N PHE A 214 0.45 -5.74 -15.87
CA PHE A 214 -0.76 -6.27 -15.25
C PHE A 214 -1.68 -5.17 -14.72
N PHE A 215 -1.16 -4.24 -13.92
CA PHE A 215 -1.96 -3.14 -13.35
C PHE A 215 -2.34 -2.06 -14.38
N ILE A 216 -1.61 -1.94 -15.49
CA ILE A 216 -1.99 -1.09 -16.63
C ILE A 216 -3.08 -1.75 -17.48
N SER A 217 -3.04 -3.09 -17.61
CA SER A 217 -3.99 -3.91 -18.35
C SER A 217 -4.32 -3.36 -19.74
N GLY A 218 -3.29 -3.11 -20.56
CA GLY A 218 -3.49 -2.58 -21.93
C GLY A 218 -4.11 -1.18 -22.03
N GLY A 219 -4.29 -0.47 -20.91
CA GLY A 219 -4.98 0.82 -20.83
C GLY A 219 -6.36 0.75 -20.19
N ASP A 220 -6.89 -0.45 -19.95
CA ASP A 220 -8.17 -0.65 -19.26
C ASP A 220 -8.01 -0.63 -17.74
N GLY A 221 -6.77 -0.72 -17.21
CA GLY A 221 -6.43 -0.67 -15.79
C GLY A 221 -6.14 0.75 -15.27
N LEU A 222 -5.10 0.87 -14.45
CA LEU A 222 -4.67 2.15 -13.88
C LEU A 222 -3.93 3.04 -14.90
N PRO A 223 -3.94 4.38 -14.71
CA PRO A 223 -3.14 5.27 -15.53
C PRO A 223 -1.64 4.94 -15.46
N ARG A 224 -0.99 4.83 -16.62
CA ARG A 224 0.44 4.45 -16.74
C ARG A 224 1.36 5.26 -15.82
N GLY A 225 1.17 6.58 -15.74
CA GLY A 225 1.98 7.45 -14.88
C GLY A 225 1.86 7.12 -13.39
N THR A 226 0.66 6.74 -12.93
CA THR A 226 0.44 6.31 -11.53
C THR A 226 1.18 5.01 -11.25
N VAL A 227 1.07 4.03 -12.16
CA VAL A 227 1.73 2.73 -12.01
C VAL A 227 3.26 2.89 -12.02
N GLU A 228 3.79 3.63 -12.99
CA GLU A 228 5.22 3.87 -13.15
C GLU A 228 5.85 4.51 -11.89
N ASN A 229 5.17 5.50 -11.29
CA ASN A 229 5.63 6.14 -10.07
C ASN A 229 5.72 5.17 -8.88
N LEU A 230 4.76 4.24 -8.75
CA LEU A 230 4.77 3.26 -7.68
C LEU A 230 5.84 2.19 -7.90
N VAL A 231 5.92 1.65 -9.12
CA VAL A 231 6.88 0.62 -9.55
C VAL A 231 8.31 1.11 -9.45
N ALA A 232 8.57 2.39 -9.75
CA ALA A 232 9.90 3.00 -9.66
C ALA A 232 10.53 2.90 -8.26
N ARG A 233 9.75 2.70 -7.20
CA ARG A 233 10.26 2.53 -5.82
C ARG A 233 11.05 1.23 -5.63
N ALA A 234 10.76 0.18 -6.40
CA ALA A 234 11.46 -1.11 -6.30
C ALA A 234 12.77 -1.15 -7.11
N ARG A 235 12.86 -0.38 -8.20
CA ARG A 235 14.01 -0.42 -9.13
C ARG A 235 15.37 -0.11 -8.49
N PRO A 236 15.52 0.86 -7.56
CA PRO A 236 16.80 1.08 -6.88
C PRO A 236 17.28 -0.16 -6.14
N ILE A 237 16.38 -0.95 -5.54
CA ILE A 237 16.74 -2.18 -4.82
C ILE A 237 17.18 -3.26 -5.80
N ILE A 238 16.44 -3.45 -6.90
CA ILE A 238 16.83 -4.40 -7.97
C ILE A 238 18.20 -4.00 -8.57
N HIS A 239 18.43 -2.69 -8.75
CA HIS A 239 19.72 -2.19 -9.19
C HIS A 239 20.83 -2.55 -8.19
N LEU A 240 20.63 -2.37 -6.89
CA LEU A 240 21.62 -2.80 -5.89
C LEU A 240 21.87 -4.32 -5.93
N ILE A 241 20.82 -5.13 -6.16
CA ILE A 241 20.95 -6.58 -6.32
C ILE A 241 21.83 -6.92 -7.53
N SER A 242 21.83 -6.10 -8.60
CA SER A 242 22.69 -6.31 -9.77
C SER A 242 24.18 -6.01 -9.53
N LEU A 243 24.53 -5.25 -8.48
CA LEU A 243 25.90 -4.81 -8.22
C LEU A 243 26.77 -5.90 -7.60
N GLU A 244 28.06 -5.90 -7.89
CA GLU A 244 29.00 -6.77 -7.19
C GLU A 244 29.07 -6.46 -5.68
N THR A 245 29.29 -7.50 -4.88
CA THR A 245 29.38 -7.39 -3.41
C THR A 245 30.40 -6.35 -2.95
N ARG A 246 31.54 -6.22 -3.64
CA ARG A 246 32.56 -5.20 -3.35
C ARG A 246 32.03 -3.77 -3.47
N VAL A 247 31.27 -3.51 -4.54
CA VAL A 247 30.70 -2.19 -4.82
C VAL A 247 29.72 -1.80 -3.70
N LEU A 248 28.88 -2.74 -3.26
CA LEU A 248 27.95 -2.55 -2.14
C LEU A 248 28.68 -2.28 -0.81
N ILE A 249 29.77 -3.03 -0.54
CA ILE A 249 30.59 -2.85 0.67
C ILE A 249 31.25 -1.46 0.69
N ASP A 250 31.81 -1.03 -0.44
CA ASP A 250 32.48 0.26 -0.53
C ASP A 250 31.49 1.41 -0.37
N ASP A 251 30.31 1.31 -1.00
CA ASP A 251 29.23 2.30 -0.83
C ASP A 251 28.75 2.36 0.63
N LEU A 252 28.58 1.21 1.28
CA LEU A 252 28.18 1.16 2.69
C LEU A 252 29.24 1.78 3.61
N ARG A 253 30.53 1.58 3.34
CA ARG A 253 31.62 2.22 4.10
C ARG A 253 31.62 3.73 3.94
N GLU A 254 31.40 4.23 2.73
CA GLU A 254 31.32 5.65 2.44
C GLU A 254 30.16 6.30 3.22
N VAL A 255 28.96 5.71 3.14
CA VAL A 255 27.79 6.19 3.90
C VAL A 255 28.03 6.11 5.41
N ALA A 256 28.65 5.04 5.90
CA ALA A 256 28.94 4.87 7.33
C ALA A 256 29.95 5.91 7.87
N GLN A 257 30.77 6.51 6.99
CA GLN A 257 31.72 7.58 7.34
C GLN A 257 31.12 8.99 7.22
N GLY A 258 29.81 9.09 6.96
CA GLY A 258 29.12 10.38 6.77
C GLY A 258 29.10 10.87 5.32
N GLY A 259 29.54 10.04 4.36
CA GLY A 259 29.37 10.28 2.94
C GLY A 259 27.94 10.05 2.45
N ARG A 260 27.71 10.22 1.15
CA ARG A 260 26.41 9.97 0.52
C ARG A 260 26.51 8.72 -0.35
N SER A 261 25.46 7.90 -0.38
CA SER A 261 25.44 6.73 -1.26
C SER A 261 25.49 7.19 -2.71
N ARG A 262 26.34 6.53 -3.51
CA ARG A 262 26.43 6.73 -4.96
C ARG A 262 25.14 6.32 -5.68
N TYR A 263 24.33 5.48 -5.03
CA TYR A 263 23.07 4.97 -5.53
C TYR A 263 21.85 5.59 -4.85
N GLY A 264 22.05 6.63 -4.03
CA GLY A 264 20.97 7.39 -3.40
C GLY A 264 20.17 6.64 -2.34
N VAL A 265 20.69 5.51 -1.84
CA VAL A 265 20.05 4.69 -0.79
C VAL A 265 20.69 4.89 0.58
N ASP A 266 19.98 4.53 1.64
CA ASP A 266 20.54 4.59 2.99
C ASP A 266 21.43 3.38 3.32
N SER A 267 22.21 3.50 4.39
CA SER A 267 23.07 2.42 4.88
C SER A 267 22.29 1.16 5.27
N LYS A 268 21.04 1.30 5.71
CA LYS A 268 20.17 0.19 6.11
C LYS A 268 19.79 -0.67 4.89
N THR A 269 19.47 -0.04 3.77
CA THR A 269 19.11 -0.71 2.52
C THR A 269 20.31 -1.47 1.96
N LEU A 270 21.48 -0.84 1.89
CA LEU A 270 22.73 -1.49 1.47
C LEU A 270 23.05 -2.71 2.33
N LEU A 271 22.93 -2.56 3.65
CA LEU A 271 23.15 -3.64 4.60
C LEU A 271 22.17 -4.81 4.40
N ARG A 272 20.87 -4.52 4.19
CA ARG A 272 19.85 -5.54 3.95
C ARG A 272 20.09 -6.31 2.66
N VAL A 273 20.46 -5.63 1.57
CA VAL A 273 20.85 -6.30 0.31
C VAL A 273 22.06 -7.21 0.54
N LEU A 274 23.10 -6.74 1.25
CA LEU A 274 24.27 -7.56 1.60
C LEU A 274 23.90 -8.79 2.45
N CYS A 275 22.89 -8.70 3.31
CA CYS A 275 22.43 -9.83 4.12
C CYS A 275 21.81 -10.97 3.30
N HIS A 276 21.37 -10.69 2.07
CA HIS A 276 20.82 -11.68 1.13
C HIS A 276 21.87 -12.22 0.13
N ARG A 277 23.15 -11.83 0.25
CA ARG A 277 24.26 -12.42 -0.50
C ARG A 277 24.71 -13.75 0.11
N SER A 278 25.03 -14.72 -0.73
CA SER A 278 25.58 -16.03 -0.31
C SER A 278 27.11 -16.10 -0.38
N ASP A 279 27.78 -15.08 -0.91
CA ASP A 279 29.23 -15.12 -1.11
C ASP A 279 30.03 -14.92 0.19
N SER A 280 31.28 -15.38 0.16
CA SER A 280 32.19 -15.35 1.30
C SER A 280 32.64 -13.94 1.67
N GLU A 281 32.68 -13.01 0.72
CA GLU A 281 33.13 -11.64 0.91
C GLU A 281 32.10 -10.84 1.71
N ALA A 282 30.81 -10.91 1.33
CA ALA A 282 29.70 -10.36 2.09
C ALA A 282 29.66 -10.94 3.51
N SER A 283 29.74 -12.27 3.61
CA SER A 283 29.71 -12.97 4.89
C SER A 283 30.86 -12.57 5.83
N HIS A 284 32.08 -12.47 5.31
CA HIS A 284 33.25 -12.07 6.08
C HIS A 284 33.15 -10.61 6.52
N PHE A 285 32.74 -9.72 5.63
CA PHE A 285 32.54 -8.31 5.94
C PHE A 285 31.49 -8.10 7.04
N LEU A 286 30.30 -8.69 6.90
CA LEU A 286 29.21 -8.57 7.87
C LEU A 286 29.61 -9.11 9.25
N LYS A 287 30.25 -10.29 9.31
CA LYS A 287 30.73 -10.87 10.58
C LYS A 287 31.75 -9.96 11.26
N LYS A 288 32.69 -9.38 10.49
CA LYS A 288 33.71 -8.48 11.02
C LYS A 288 33.13 -7.16 11.51
N GLN A 289 32.25 -6.54 10.72
CA GLN A 289 31.69 -5.23 11.04
C GLN A 289 30.75 -5.28 12.26
N PHE A 290 29.92 -6.31 12.35
CA PHE A 290 28.90 -6.43 13.39
C PHE A 290 29.28 -7.37 14.53
N LYS A 291 30.53 -7.88 14.55
CA LYS A 291 31.04 -8.81 15.57
C LYS A 291 30.11 -10.00 15.82
N ILE A 292 29.51 -10.52 14.74
CA ILE A 292 28.56 -11.63 14.83
C ILE A 292 29.34 -12.88 15.25
N PRO A 293 28.94 -13.58 16.33
CA PRO A 293 29.61 -14.80 16.75
C PRO A 293 29.57 -15.83 15.62
N LYS A 294 30.65 -16.61 15.48
CA LYS A 294 30.63 -17.77 14.59
C LYS A 294 29.53 -18.71 15.09
N THR A 295 28.59 -19.07 14.23
CA THR A 295 27.62 -20.12 14.54
C THR A 295 28.39 -21.39 14.87
N ALA A 296 28.19 -21.95 16.07
CA ALA A 296 28.60 -23.31 16.36
C ALA A 296 27.74 -24.22 15.46
N ALA A 297 28.40 -25.06 14.66
CA ALA A 297 27.77 -26.02 13.78
C ALA A 297 27.09 -27.13 14.59
#